data_AF-A0A433UAX9-F1
#
_entry.id   AF-A0A433UAX9-F1
#
_cell.length_a   1.000
_cell.length_b   1.000
_cell.length_c   1.000
_cell.angle_alpha   90.00
_cell.angle_beta   90.00
_cell.angle_gamma   90.00
#
_symmetry.space_group_name_H-M   'P 1'
#
loop_
_entity.id
_entity.type
_entity.pdbx_description
1 polymer ?
#
loop_
_entity_poly.entity_id
_entity_poly.type
_entity_poly.pdbx_seq_one_letter_code
_entity_poly.pdbx_strand_id
1 'polypeptide(L)'
;MSACAQTLDILNFKTEFFLYTKGLRGREALFTNDRNSIRNSRFDPCRKTAFLITGWFQPRGDLRIVTFAETLASKRFNAIIVDFFTFDYFLSPLIAGGDIAKFLAALVDVTGVDPKSIQLLGISMGVHVAGQASRQFRVGRITDLGSINPYVGHVNYVINDAITQPGCPDMDESIELCYHLRAAYLYLASLDKCTIYFKQCGSYIAFRLGLCRDRSNLAFGFALEAKDAPRNGRLYWYSTKRDVYPFCNRADQIAPKIPSRICRRSKNETAFDSEETPN
;
A
#
# COMPACT_ATOMS: atom_id res chain seq x y z
N MET A 1 -43.69 19.35 8.08
CA MET A 1 -42.64 19.29 7.04
C MET A 1 -41.26 19.37 7.70
N SER A 2 -40.70 18.25 8.17
CA SER A 2 -39.26 18.15 8.50
C SER A 2 -38.91 16.69 8.78
N ALA A 3 -38.92 15.87 7.74
CA ALA A 3 -38.43 14.49 7.80
C ALA A 3 -37.58 14.14 6.56
N CYS A 4 -37.21 15.15 5.75
CA CYS A 4 -36.47 14.95 4.50
C CYS A 4 -34.99 15.40 4.58
N ALA A 5 -34.61 16.15 5.63
CA ALA A 5 -33.24 16.67 5.76
C ALA A 5 -32.26 15.69 6.42
N GLN A 6 -32.73 14.68 7.16
CA GLN A 6 -31.87 13.69 7.83
C GLN A 6 -31.63 12.41 7.01
N THR A 7 -32.27 12.28 5.84
CA THR A 7 -32.11 11.11 4.96
C THR A 7 -31.06 11.33 3.87
N LEU A 8 -30.53 12.56 3.72
CA LEU A 8 -29.60 12.94 2.65
C LEU A 8 -28.11 12.82 3.01
N ASP A 9 -27.75 12.69 4.30
CA ASP A 9 -26.34 12.55 4.72
C ASP A 9 -25.80 11.12 4.65
N ILE A 10 -26.65 10.11 4.42
CA ILE A 10 -26.24 8.72 4.16
C ILE A 10 -25.68 8.57 2.72
N LEU A 11 -25.92 9.55 1.84
CA LEU A 11 -25.49 9.53 0.44
C LEU A 11 -24.21 10.33 0.16
N ASN A 12 -23.58 10.93 1.17
CA ASN A 12 -22.38 11.73 1.00
C ASN A 12 -21.11 11.06 1.56
N PHE A 13 -21.06 9.71 1.50
CA PHE A 13 -19.86 8.94 1.80
C PHE A 13 -18.87 9.07 0.65
N LYS A 14 -18.00 10.08 0.75
CA LYS A 14 -17.03 10.39 -0.28
C LYS A 14 -15.72 9.65 -0.03
N THR A 15 -15.30 8.87 -1.01
CA THR A 15 -13.91 8.40 -1.09
C THR A 15 -13.04 9.53 -1.66
N GLU A 16 -11.96 9.87 -0.96
CA GLU A 16 -11.03 10.95 -1.31
C GLU A 16 -9.64 10.41 -1.64
N PHE A 17 -8.98 11.03 -2.62
CA PHE A 17 -7.69 10.61 -3.14
C PHE A 17 -6.67 11.74 -2.99
N PHE A 18 -5.56 11.48 -2.29
CA PHE A 18 -4.52 12.48 -2.04
C PHE A 18 -3.17 12.00 -2.56
N LEU A 19 -2.66 12.68 -3.58
CA LEU A 19 -1.37 12.38 -4.21
C LEU A 19 -0.21 12.97 -3.41
N TYR A 20 0.79 12.12 -3.20
CA TYR A 20 2.13 12.41 -2.70
C TYR A 20 3.13 11.90 -3.73
N THR A 21 4.09 12.73 -4.14
CA THR A 21 5.12 12.32 -5.11
C THR A 21 6.38 13.16 -4.94
N LYS A 22 7.53 12.62 -5.36
CA LYS A 22 8.80 13.35 -5.24
C LYS A 22 8.74 14.69 -5.98
N GLY A 23 9.05 15.77 -5.26
CA GLY A 23 9.06 17.14 -5.77
C GLY A 23 7.82 17.95 -5.42
N LEU A 24 6.81 17.33 -4.81
CA LEU A 24 5.63 18.01 -4.27
C LEU A 24 5.88 18.45 -2.82
N ARG A 25 5.52 19.69 -2.47
CA ARG A 25 5.44 20.15 -1.09
C ARG A 25 4.01 19.92 -0.60
N GLY A 26 3.79 18.90 0.25
CA GLY A 26 2.46 18.51 0.72
C GLY A 26 1.78 17.50 -0.21
N ARG A 27 0.49 17.74 -0.53
CA ARG A 27 -0.37 16.81 -1.28
C ARG A 27 -1.27 17.53 -2.27
N GLU A 28 -1.67 16.82 -3.32
CA GLU A 28 -2.71 17.25 -4.29
C GLU A 28 -3.96 16.39 -4.13
N ALA A 29 -5.13 17.01 -4.07
CA ALA A 29 -6.40 16.28 -4.06
C ALA A 29 -6.78 15.90 -5.50
N LEU A 30 -7.10 14.62 -5.73
CA LEU A 30 -7.53 14.10 -7.01
C LEU A 30 -9.00 13.69 -6.90
N PHE A 31 -9.77 13.95 -7.96
CA PHE A 31 -11.20 13.71 -7.97
C PHE A 31 -11.60 12.90 -9.20
N THR A 32 -12.42 11.86 -8.99
CA THR A 32 -12.97 11.03 -10.06
C THR A 32 -13.78 11.85 -11.08
N ASN A 33 -14.51 12.86 -10.59
CA ASN A 33 -15.44 13.65 -11.40
C ASN A 33 -14.79 14.92 -11.98
N ASP A 34 -13.53 15.19 -11.66
CA ASP A 34 -12.76 16.30 -12.23
C ASP A 34 -11.46 15.77 -12.83
N ARG A 35 -11.50 15.50 -14.13
CA ARG A 35 -10.35 14.98 -14.89
C ARG A 35 -9.17 15.96 -14.92
N ASN A 36 -9.42 17.26 -14.74
CA ASN A 36 -8.35 18.26 -14.71
C ASN A 36 -7.56 18.17 -13.40
N SER A 37 -8.20 17.79 -12.28
CA SER A 37 -7.48 17.50 -11.03
C SER A 37 -6.41 16.42 -11.22
N ILE A 38 -6.66 15.42 -12.07
CA ILE A 38 -5.69 14.37 -12.41
C ILE A 38 -4.67 14.89 -13.43
N ARG A 39 -5.14 15.46 -14.54
CA ARG A 39 -4.29 15.90 -15.66
C ARG A 39 -3.24 16.94 -15.25
N ASN A 40 -3.64 17.88 -14.40
CA ASN A 40 -2.79 19.00 -14.00
C ASN A 40 -2.00 18.72 -12.72
N SER A 41 -2.17 17.54 -12.11
CA SER A 41 -1.40 17.12 -10.94
C SER A 41 0.05 16.77 -11.29
N ARG A 42 0.87 16.53 -10.27
CA ARG A 42 2.25 16.04 -10.40
C ARG A 42 2.35 14.52 -10.61
N PHE A 43 1.24 13.85 -10.91
CA PHE A 43 1.23 12.42 -11.19
C PHE A 43 2.14 12.10 -12.39
N ASP A 44 3.04 11.13 -12.22
CA ASP A 44 3.99 10.73 -13.27
C ASP A 44 3.69 9.30 -13.71
N PRO A 45 3.12 9.07 -14.91
CA PRO A 45 2.74 7.73 -15.36
C PRO A 45 3.96 6.81 -15.58
N CYS A 46 5.19 7.33 -15.53
CA CYS A 46 6.41 6.54 -15.62
C CYS A 46 6.91 6.03 -14.26
N ARG A 47 6.23 6.38 -13.15
CA ARG A 47 6.55 5.92 -11.79
C ARG A 47 5.58 4.83 -11.35
N LYS A 48 6.06 3.91 -10.51
CA LYS A 48 5.17 2.95 -9.83
C LYS A 48 4.16 3.72 -8.97
N THR A 49 2.91 3.27 -8.98
CA THR A 49 1.81 3.94 -8.27
C THR A 49 1.32 3.05 -7.14
N ALA A 50 1.28 3.59 -5.93
CA ALA A 50 0.86 2.88 -4.72
C ALA A 50 -0.36 3.59 -4.12
N PHE A 51 -1.51 2.93 -4.10
CA PHE A 51 -2.68 3.39 -3.37
C PHE A 51 -2.60 2.85 -1.95
N LEU A 52 -2.46 3.75 -0.97
CA LEU A 52 -2.47 3.41 0.45
C LEU A 52 -3.90 3.57 0.97
N ILE A 53 -4.60 2.45 1.15
CA ILE A 53 -6.00 2.41 1.54
C ILE A 53 -6.08 2.20 3.06
N THR A 54 -6.67 3.16 3.76
CA THR A 54 -6.74 3.20 5.22
C THR A 54 -7.66 2.13 5.83
N GLY A 55 -7.56 1.94 7.15
CA GLY A 55 -8.40 1.02 7.92
C GLY A 55 -9.62 1.67 8.59
N TRP A 56 -10.25 0.93 9.49
CA TRP A 56 -11.41 1.38 10.28
C TRP A 56 -11.06 2.60 11.15
N PHE A 57 -11.86 3.68 11.07
CA PHE A 57 -11.61 4.95 11.79
C PHE A 57 -10.19 5.51 11.66
N GLN A 58 -9.55 5.29 10.51
CA GLN A 58 -8.21 5.79 10.26
C GLN A 58 -8.23 6.96 9.27
N PRO A 59 -8.25 8.21 9.76
CA PRO A 59 -8.37 9.38 8.89
C PRO A 59 -7.09 9.62 8.08
N ARG A 60 -7.20 10.30 6.94
CA ARG A 60 -6.06 10.77 6.13
C ARG A 60 -4.97 11.56 6.87
N GLY A 61 -5.32 12.15 8.02
CA GLY A 61 -4.41 12.95 8.84
C GLY A 61 -3.54 12.11 9.78
N ASP A 62 -3.75 10.79 9.85
CA ASP A 62 -2.91 9.91 10.66
C ASP A 62 -1.45 10.00 10.20
N LEU A 63 -0.59 10.49 11.09
CA LEU A 63 0.83 10.70 10.83
C LEU A 63 1.53 9.44 10.33
N ARG A 64 1.06 8.24 10.71
CA ARG A 64 1.65 6.97 10.26
C ARG A 64 1.36 6.72 8.79
N ILE A 65 0.16 7.03 8.33
CA ILE A 65 -0.25 6.91 6.92
C ILE A 65 0.44 7.98 6.08
N VAL A 66 0.47 9.22 6.57
CA VAL A 66 1.17 10.33 5.88
C VAL A 66 2.66 10.02 5.74
N THR A 67 3.33 9.59 6.83
CA THR A 67 4.75 9.21 6.80
C THR A 67 5.00 8.05 5.83
N PHE A 68 4.09 7.08 5.74
CA PHE A 68 4.20 5.99 4.79
C PHE A 68 4.11 6.53 3.34
N ALA A 69 3.11 7.34 3.03
CA ALA A 69 2.94 7.95 1.71
C ALA A 69 4.15 8.82 1.31
N GLU A 70 4.67 9.64 2.23
CA GLU A 70 5.87 10.45 2.02
C GLU A 70 7.12 9.60 1.81
N THR A 71 7.26 8.49 2.54
CA THR A 71 8.38 7.57 2.35
C THR A 71 8.32 6.94 0.96
N LEU A 72 7.15 6.49 0.51
CA LEU A 72 6.95 6.00 -0.86
C LEU A 72 7.29 7.08 -1.90
N ALA A 73 6.78 8.29 -1.71
CA ALA A 73 7.05 9.43 -2.57
C ALA A 73 8.56 9.73 -2.64
N SER A 74 9.29 9.66 -1.52
CA SER A 74 10.74 9.85 -1.48
C SER A 74 11.50 8.86 -2.38
N LYS A 75 10.95 7.64 -2.54
CA LYS A 75 11.45 6.58 -3.44
C LYS A 75 10.94 6.71 -4.87
N ARG A 76 10.39 7.87 -5.26
CA ARG A 76 9.86 8.18 -6.60
C ARG A 76 8.67 7.29 -6.99
N PHE A 77 7.79 7.00 -6.06
CA PHE A 77 6.45 6.48 -6.36
C PHE A 77 5.46 7.65 -6.53
N ASN A 78 4.35 7.41 -7.22
CA ASN A 78 3.11 8.14 -6.97
C ASN A 78 2.43 7.43 -5.80
N ALA A 79 2.43 8.02 -4.61
CA ALA A 79 1.72 7.50 -3.46
C ALA A 79 0.37 8.21 -3.35
N ILE A 80 -0.73 7.47 -3.33
CA ILE A 80 -2.08 8.05 -3.24
C ILE A 80 -2.71 7.51 -1.96
N ILE A 81 -2.90 8.38 -0.96
CA ILE A 81 -3.72 8.02 0.21
C ILE A 81 -5.17 7.98 -0.25
N VAL A 82 -5.86 6.90 0.07
CA VAL A 82 -7.29 6.75 -0.12
C VAL A 82 -7.94 6.82 1.26
N ASP A 83 -8.70 7.89 1.48
CA ASP A 83 -9.51 8.08 2.67
C ASP A 83 -10.97 7.83 2.30
N PHE A 84 -11.67 7.03 3.09
CA PHE A 84 -13.06 6.69 2.81
C PHE A 84 -13.83 6.58 4.10
N PHE A 85 -15.12 6.86 4.02
CA PHE A 85 -15.97 6.85 5.19
C PHE A 85 -16.23 5.41 5.67
N THR A 86 -16.04 5.19 6.96
CA THR A 86 -16.25 3.88 7.60
C THR A 86 -17.46 3.96 8.52
N PHE A 87 -18.50 3.19 8.20
CA PHE A 87 -19.75 3.17 8.98
C PHE A 87 -20.29 1.77 9.20
N ASP A 88 -20.05 0.89 8.24
CA ASP A 88 -20.42 -0.52 8.32
C ASP A 88 -19.27 -1.38 7.76
N TYR A 89 -18.92 -2.43 8.49
CA TYR A 89 -17.75 -3.25 8.18
C TYR A 89 -17.89 -4.02 6.85
N PHE A 90 -19.12 -4.27 6.38
CA PHE A 90 -19.40 -5.00 5.15
C PHE A 90 -19.72 -4.06 3.98
N LEU A 91 -20.50 -3.00 4.20
CA LEU A 91 -20.91 -2.06 3.15
C LEU A 91 -19.80 -1.07 2.80
N SER A 92 -19.00 -0.60 3.78
CA SER A 92 -17.93 0.38 3.49
C SER A 92 -16.94 -0.17 2.45
N PRO A 93 -16.44 -1.42 2.53
CA PRO A 93 -15.61 -2.02 1.48
C PRO A 93 -16.26 -2.09 0.10
N LEU A 94 -17.55 -2.36 0.02
CA LEU A 94 -18.28 -2.46 -1.26
C LEU A 94 -18.35 -1.09 -1.94
N ILE A 95 -18.75 -0.06 -1.19
CA ILE A 95 -18.92 1.31 -1.70
C ILE A 95 -17.57 1.91 -2.07
N ALA A 96 -16.63 1.93 -1.14
CA ALA A 96 -15.29 2.48 -1.37
C ALA A 96 -14.54 1.70 -2.48
N GLY A 97 -14.72 0.38 -2.55
CA GLY A 97 -14.17 -0.43 -3.62
C GLY A 97 -14.67 0.01 -5.01
N GLY A 98 -15.97 0.28 -5.14
CA GLY A 98 -16.55 0.82 -6.37
C GLY A 98 -16.02 2.21 -6.73
N ASP A 99 -15.86 3.10 -5.76
CA ASP A 99 -15.31 4.44 -5.99
C ASP A 99 -13.85 4.40 -6.43
N ILE A 100 -13.02 3.57 -5.79
CA ILE A 100 -11.62 3.37 -6.18
C ILE A 100 -11.54 2.77 -7.59
N ALA A 101 -12.40 1.81 -7.94
CA ALA A 101 -12.41 1.23 -9.29
C ALA A 101 -12.74 2.28 -10.37
N LYS A 102 -13.73 3.15 -10.12
CA LYS A 102 -14.05 4.28 -11.01
C LYS A 102 -12.88 5.26 -11.12
N PHE A 103 -12.25 5.59 -9.99
CA PHE A 103 -11.08 6.47 -9.98
C PHE A 103 -9.90 5.86 -10.73
N LEU A 104 -9.62 4.56 -10.55
CA LEU A 104 -8.56 3.84 -11.28
C LEU A 104 -8.80 3.89 -12.79
N ALA A 105 -10.03 3.68 -13.24
CA ALA A 105 -10.40 3.80 -14.64
C ALA A 105 -10.15 5.23 -15.18
N ALA A 106 -10.59 6.27 -14.44
CA ALA A 106 -10.34 7.66 -14.80
C ALA A 106 -8.85 8.01 -14.81
N LEU A 107 -8.08 7.54 -13.83
CA LEU A 107 -6.64 7.78 -13.73
C LEU A 107 -5.90 7.18 -14.94
N VAL A 108 -6.19 5.93 -15.28
CA VAL A 108 -5.57 5.24 -16.41
C VAL A 108 -5.96 5.91 -17.73
N ASP A 109 -7.22 6.29 -17.89
CA ASP A 109 -7.73 6.96 -19.08
C ASP A 109 -7.16 8.39 -19.25
N VAL A 110 -6.93 9.14 -18.17
CA VAL A 110 -6.34 10.48 -18.23
C VAL A 110 -4.82 10.45 -18.45
N THR A 111 -4.11 9.54 -17.77
CA THR A 111 -2.64 9.59 -17.66
C THR A 111 -1.92 8.56 -18.52
N GLY A 112 -2.62 7.53 -19.00
CA GLY A 112 -2.03 6.41 -19.72
C GLY A 112 -1.12 5.51 -18.86
N VAL A 113 -1.17 5.63 -17.53
CA VAL A 113 -0.37 4.75 -16.65
C VAL A 113 -0.74 3.28 -16.86
N ASP A 114 0.27 2.41 -16.94
CA ASP A 114 0.04 0.96 -17.06
C ASP A 114 -0.62 0.43 -15.78
N PRO A 115 -1.84 -0.15 -15.84
CA PRO A 115 -2.49 -0.75 -14.68
C PRO A 115 -1.64 -1.80 -13.94
N LYS A 116 -0.75 -2.50 -14.65
CA LYS A 116 0.16 -3.50 -14.05
C LYS A 116 1.22 -2.88 -13.14
N SER A 117 1.45 -1.58 -13.26
CA SER A 117 2.37 -0.83 -12.40
C SER A 117 1.71 -0.22 -11.17
N ILE A 118 0.39 -0.37 -11.05
CA ILE A 118 -0.40 0.06 -9.90
C ILE A 118 -0.44 -1.06 -8.86
N GLN A 119 -0.22 -0.69 -7.60
CA GLN A 119 -0.45 -1.56 -6.45
C GLN A 119 -1.44 -0.93 -5.47
N LEU A 120 -2.31 -1.76 -4.90
CA LEU A 120 -3.17 -1.38 -3.78
C LEU A 120 -2.58 -1.95 -2.49
N LEU A 121 -2.27 -1.07 -1.54
CA LEU A 121 -1.74 -1.40 -0.22
C LEU A 121 -2.88 -1.21 0.79
N GLY A 122 -3.50 -2.32 1.19
CA GLY A 122 -4.65 -2.28 2.09
C GLY A 122 -4.22 -2.55 3.53
N ILE A 123 -4.49 -1.60 4.42
CA ILE A 123 -4.32 -1.79 5.86
C ILE A 123 -5.67 -2.19 6.45
N SER A 124 -5.71 -3.25 7.26
CA SER A 124 -6.96 -3.68 7.91
C SER A 124 -8.08 -3.92 6.91
N MET A 125 -9.28 -3.39 7.18
CA MET A 125 -10.41 -3.29 6.26
C MET A 125 -10.04 -2.77 4.86
N GLY A 126 -9.01 -1.94 4.72
CA GLY A 126 -8.52 -1.43 3.44
C GLY A 126 -8.10 -2.50 2.44
N VAL A 127 -7.69 -3.71 2.88
CA VAL A 127 -7.40 -4.81 1.95
C VAL A 127 -8.67 -5.39 1.33
N HIS A 128 -9.78 -5.43 2.09
CA HIS A 128 -11.06 -5.85 1.56
C HIS A 128 -11.59 -4.83 0.55
N VAL A 129 -11.43 -3.54 0.85
CA VAL A 129 -11.72 -2.44 -0.09
C VAL A 129 -10.88 -2.61 -1.38
N ALA A 130 -9.58 -2.90 -1.25
CA ALA A 130 -8.70 -3.16 -2.39
C ALA A 130 -9.15 -4.36 -3.24
N GLY A 131 -9.60 -5.43 -2.59
CA GLY A 131 -10.18 -6.60 -3.25
C GLY A 131 -11.46 -6.27 -4.01
N GLN A 132 -12.36 -5.49 -3.41
CA GLN A 132 -13.60 -5.04 -4.06
C GLN A 132 -13.33 -4.11 -5.25
N ALA A 133 -12.35 -3.21 -5.14
CA ALA A 133 -11.90 -2.40 -6.26
C ALA A 133 -11.34 -3.27 -7.38
N SER A 134 -10.50 -4.24 -7.04
CA SER A 134 -9.81 -5.09 -8.03
C SER A 134 -10.73 -6.11 -8.71
N ARG A 135 -11.89 -6.41 -8.12
CA ARG A 135 -12.97 -7.16 -8.77
C ARG A 135 -13.56 -6.39 -9.96
N GLN A 136 -13.54 -5.06 -9.92
CA GLN A 136 -14.09 -4.18 -10.94
C GLN A 136 -13.01 -3.62 -11.88
N PHE A 137 -11.78 -3.41 -11.39
CA PHE A 137 -10.66 -2.90 -12.17
C PHE A 137 -9.34 -3.62 -11.82
N ARG A 138 -8.77 -4.38 -12.75
CA ARG A 138 -7.56 -5.18 -12.47
C ARG A 138 -6.30 -4.32 -12.39
N VAL A 139 -5.62 -4.37 -11.25
CA VAL A 139 -4.29 -3.78 -11.02
C VAL A 139 -3.18 -4.85 -11.04
N GLY A 140 -1.92 -4.41 -10.99
CA GLY A 140 -0.76 -5.31 -10.96
C GLY A 140 -0.60 -6.10 -9.67
N ARG A 141 -0.89 -5.49 -8.50
CA ARG A 141 -0.69 -6.12 -7.19
C ARG A 141 -1.65 -5.58 -6.13
N ILE A 142 -2.13 -6.47 -5.25
CA ILE A 142 -2.74 -6.10 -3.97
C ILE A 142 -1.81 -6.64 -2.88
N THR A 143 -1.49 -5.80 -1.90
CA THR A 143 -0.72 -6.20 -0.72
C THR A 143 -1.59 -6.01 0.50
N ASP A 144 -1.76 -7.11 1.24
CA ASP A 144 -2.37 -7.12 2.56
C ASP A 144 -1.34 -6.68 3.62
N LEU A 145 -1.68 -5.65 4.38
CA LEU A 145 -0.83 -5.07 5.43
C LEU A 145 -1.46 -5.18 6.82
N GLY A 146 -2.13 -6.29 7.13
CA GLY A 146 -2.52 -6.63 8.51
C GLY A 146 -3.91 -7.25 8.68
N SER A 147 -4.44 -7.94 7.66
CA SER A 147 -5.66 -8.74 7.84
C SER A 147 -5.46 -9.93 8.77
N ILE A 148 -6.54 -10.33 9.43
CA ILE A 148 -6.56 -11.46 10.37
C ILE A 148 -6.43 -12.80 9.62
N ASN A 149 -6.87 -12.88 8.36
CA ASN A 149 -6.82 -14.14 7.60
C ASN A 149 -5.54 -14.21 6.73
N PRO A 150 -4.56 -15.05 7.07
CA PRO A 150 -3.34 -15.14 6.31
C PRO A 150 -3.49 -15.95 5.02
N TYR A 151 -4.64 -16.53 4.67
CA TYR A 151 -4.80 -17.44 3.51
C TYR A 151 -5.58 -16.84 2.35
N VAL A 152 -5.37 -15.56 2.06
CA VAL A 152 -6.16 -14.82 1.05
C VAL A 152 -5.38 -14.52 -0.23
N GLY A 153 -4.05 -14.66 -0.21
CA GLY A 153 -3.17 -14.28 -1.31
C GLY A 153 -2.62 -15.46 -2.11
N HIS A 154 -2.01 -15.13 -3.26
CA HIS A 154 -1.13 -16.04 -3.99
C HIS A 154 0.06 -16.49 -3.14
N VAL A 155 0.53 -15.59 -2.27
CA VAL A 155 1.63 -15.73 -1.33
C VAL A 155 1.15 -15.18 0.01
N ASN A 156 1.43 -15.93 1.08
CA ASN A 156 0.94 -15.62 2.41
C ASN A 156 2.12 -15.49 3.38
N TYR A 157 2.41 -14.26 3.82
CA TYR A 157 3.52 -13.97 4.73
C TYR A 157 3.05 -13.91 6.17
N VAL A 158 3.76 -14.58 7.05
CA VAL A 158 3.46 -14.60 8.49
C VAL A 158 4.71 -14.21 9.27
N ILE A 159 4.56 -13.18 10.10
CA ILE A 159 5.64 -12.65 10.95
C ILE A 159 5.46 -13.20 12.35
N ASN A 160 6.53 -13.78 12.89
CA ASN A 160 6.55 -14.46 14.18
C ASN A 160 5.42 -15.51 14.25
N ASP A 161 4.57 -15.48 15.27
CA ASP A 161 3.44 -16.39 15.45
C ASP A 161 2.11 -15.86 14.87
N ALA A 162 2.17 -14.81 14.04
CA ALA A 162 1.04 -14.04 13.52
C ALA A 162 0.28 -13.17 14.52
N ILE A 163 0.46 -13.39 15.82
CA ILE A 163 -0.36 -12.79 16.88
C ILE A 163 0.48 -11.75 17.64
N THR A 164 1.62 -12.19 18.15
CA THR A 164 2.52 -11.40 18.98
C THR A 164 3.73 -10.91 18.18
N GLN A 165 4.06 -9.64 18.39
CA GLN A 165 5.18 -8.94 17.77
C GLN A 165 6.01 -8.26 18.87
N PRO A 166 7.35 -8.41 18.86
CA PRO A 166 8.20 -7.79 19.87
C PRO A 166 8.00 -6.28 19.94
N GLY A 167 8.05 -5.72 21.15
CA GLY A 167 7.92 -4.27 21.40
C GLY A 167 6.49 -3.74 21.47
N CYS A 168 5.50 -4.60 21.33
CA CYS A 168 4.11 -4.26 21.61
C CYS A 168 3.78 -4.71 23.04
N PRO A 169 3.13 -3.86 23.88
CA PRO A 169 2.77 -4.23 25.23
C PRO A 169 1.65 -5.31 25.25
N ASP A 170 1.40 -5.95 26.39
CA ASP A 170 0.44 -7.06 26.49
C ASP A 170 -0.96 -6.63 27.02
N MET A 171 -1.21 -5.35 27.31
CA MET A 171 -2.38 -4.90 28.10
C MET A 171 -2.92 -3.48 27.72
N ASP A 172 -3.91 -3.37 26.81
CA ASP A 172 -4.80 -2.21 26.50
C ASP A 172 -5.35 -2.24 25.03
N GLU A 173 -6.51 -1.64 24.73
CA GLU A 173 -7.12 -1.64 23.37
C GLU A 173 -6.34 -0.82 22.33
N SER A 174 -5.55 0.18 22.76
CA SER A 174 -4.65 0.94 21.89
C SER A 174 -3.46 0.10 21.35
N ILE A 175 -3.29 -1.12 21.88
CA ILE A 175 -2.18 -2.05 21.62
C ILE A 175 -2.42 -2.96 20.43
N GLU A 176 -3.68 -3.30 20.13
CA GLU A 176 -4.03 -4.08 18.93
C GLU A 176 -3.43 -3.42 17.68
N LEU A 177 -3.40 -2.08 17.66
CA LEU A 177 -2.84 -1.32 16.56
C LEU A 177 -1.32 -1.50 16.38
N CYS A 178 -0.57 -1.79 17.46
CA CYS A 178 0.87 -2.06 17.39
C CYS A 178 1.16 -3.37 16.63
N TYR A 179 0.48 -4.45 17.03
CA TYR A 179 0.57 -5.73 16.34
C TYR A 179 0.06 -5.60 14.90
N HIS A 180 -1.08 -4.94 14.73
CA HIS A 180 -1.77 -4.77 13.46
C HIS A 180 -0.95 -4.02 12.41
N LEU A 181 -0.20 -2.98 12.80
CA LEU A 181 0.63 -2.20 11.87
C LEU A 181 2.02 -2.81 11.62
N ARG A 182 2.41 -3.91 12.29
CA ARG A 182 3.75 -4.50 12.12
C ARG A 182 4.03 -4.88 10.66
N ALA A 183 3.04 -5.42 9.95
CA ALA A 183 3.14 -5.76 8.54
C ALA A 183 3.40 -4.52 7.67
N ALA A 184 2.68 -3.43 7.91
CA ALA A 184 2.88 -2.14 7.24
C ALA A 184 4.29 -1.59 7.46
N TYR A 185 4.81 -1.62 8.69
CA TYR A 185 6.15 -1.14 8.99
C TYR A 185 7.26 -2.01 8.38
N LEU A 186 7.14 -3.33 8.39
CA LEU A 186 8.10 -4.20 7.70
C LEU A 186 8.05 -4.00 6.18
N TYR A 187 6.86 -3.79 5.62
CA TYR A 187 6.71 -3.49 4.20
C TYR A 187 7.38 -2.15 3.85
N LEU A 188 7.20 -1.13 4.68
CA LEU A 188 7.91 0.15 4.54
C LEU A 188 9.43 -0.03 4.65
N ALA A 189 9.91 -0.81 5.62
CA ALA A 189 11.33 -1.11 5.77
C ALA A 189 11.94 -1.82 4.55
N SER A 190 11.14 -2.64 3.85
CA SER A 190 11.53 -3.29 2.59
C SER A 190 11.76 -2.31 1.43
N LEU A 191 11.50 -1.00 1.61
CA LEU A 191 11.80 0.02 0.60
C LEU A 191 13.26 0.47 0.62
N ASP A 192 13.92 0.50 1.78
CA ASP A 192 15.24 1.11 1.89
C ASP A 192 16.12 0.67 3.06
N LYS A 193 15.56 -0.02 4.05
CA LYS A 193 16.31 -0.48 5.22
C LYS A 193 16.60 -1.97 5.18
N CYS A 194 15.73 -2.77 4.57
CA CYS A 194 15.78 -4.21 4.68
C CYS A 194 15.61 -4.93 3.35
N THR A 195 16.36 -6.01 3.18
CA THR A 195 16.13 -7.03 2.15
C THR A 195 15.77 -8.32 2.87
N ILE A 196 14.47 -8.63 2.93
CA ILE A 196 13.93 -9.67 3.82
C ILE A 196 13.49 -10.88 2.98
N TYR A 197 13.80 -12.08 3.45
CA TYR A 197 13.34 -13.33 2.86
C TYR A 197 12.54 -14.13 3.90
N PHE A 198 11.36 -14.59 3.51
CA PHE A 198 10.54 -15.47 4.32
C PHE A 198 10.71 -16.91 3.85
N LYS A 199 10.72 -17.84 4.80
CA LYS A 199 10.94 -19.27 4.53
C LYS A 199 9.62 -19.99 4.36
N GLN A 200 9.46 -20.74 3.27
CA GLN A 200 8.27 -21.58 3.08
C GLN A 200 8.19 -22.61 4.21
N CYS A 201 7.05 -22.68 4.90
CA CYS A 201 6.82 -23.73 5.89
C CYS A 201 5.33 -24.00 6.08
N GLY A 202 4.96 -25.24 6.37
CA GLY A 202 3.56 -25.65 6.53
C GLY A 202 2.90 -25.16 7.82
N SER A 203 3.67 -24.86 8.86
CA SER A 203 3.15 -24.34 10.13
C SER A 203 4.21 -23.57 10.91
N TYR A 204 3.77 -22.77 11.87
CA TYR A 204 4.66 -22.03 12.77
C TYR A 204 5.58 -22.97 13.57
N ILE A 205 5.02 -24.07 14.11
CA ILE A 205 5.78 -25.03 14.92
C ILE A 205 6.87 -25.68 14.08
N ALA A 206 6.56 -26.13 12.86
CA ALA A 206 7.56 -26.68 11.95
C ALA A 206 8.64 -25.65 11.60
N PHE A 207 8.26 -24.39 11.41
CA PHE A 207 9.19 -23.29 11.16
C PHE A 207 10.14 -23.07 12.35
N ARG A 208 9.61 -22.99 13.57
CA ARG A 208 10.38 -22.78 14.80
C ARG A 208 11.30 -23.95 15.14
N LEU A 209 10.90 -25.18 14.83
CA LEU A 209 11.70 -26.39 15.04
C LEU A 209 12.66 -26.69 13.86
N GLY A 210 12.66 -25.89 12.80
CA GLY A 210 13.52 -26.11 11.63
C GLY A 210 13.12 -27.29 10.73
N LEU A 211 11.88 -27.79 10.85
CA LEU A 211 11.35 -28.98 10.19
C LEU A 211 10.65 -28.69 8.84
N CYS A 212 10.91 -27.53 8.23
CA CYS A 212 10.33 -27.18 6.93
C CYS A 212 10.85 -28.11 5.83
N ARG A 213 9.92 -28.82 5.15
CA ARG A 213 10.24 -29.72 4.03
C ARG A 213 10.79 -28.95 2.83
N ASP A 214 10.12 -27.86 2.47
CA ASP A 214 10.57 -26.91 1.45
C ASP A 214 11.50 -25.89 2.12
N ARG A 215 12.66 -25.64 1.51
CA ARG A 215 13.64 -24.65 2.00
C ARG A 215 13.70 -23.41 1.13
N SER A 216 12.73 -23.23 0.22
CA SER A 216 12.64 -22.02 -0.60
C SER A 216 12.40 -20.80 0.28
N ASN A 217 13.17 -19.77 -0.04
CA ASN A 217 13.07 -18.45 0.53
C ASN A 217 12.43 -17.54 -0.50
N LEU A 218 11.51 -16.69 -0.06
CA LEU A 218 10.80 -15.75 -0.92
C LEU A 218 11.04 -14.33 -0.42
N ALA A 219 11.47 -13.44 -1.33
CA ALA A 219 11.66 -12.03 -1.03
C ALA A 219 10.33 -11.42 -0.52
N PHE A 220 10.41 -10.48 0.41
CA PHE A 220 9.24 -9.81 0.99
C PHE A 220 9.11 -8.36 0.50
N GLY A 221 7.86 -7.88 0.48
CA GLY A 221 7.54 -6.49 0.22
C GLY A 221 7.87 -6.04 -1.20
N PHE A 222 8.64 -4.97 -1.35
CA PHE A 222 8.96 -4.41 -2.67
C PHE A 222 9.98 -5.21 -3.47
N ALA A 223 10.74 -6.07 -2.82
CA ALA A 223 11.71 -6.93 -3.50
C ALA A 223 11.03 -8.06 -4.33
N LEU A 224 9.76 -8.37 -4.05
CA LEU A 224 8.98 -9.34 -4.83
C LEU A 224 8.11 -8.64 -5.88
N GLU A 225 8.46 -8.79 -7.16
CA GLU A 225 7.59 -8.36 -8.25
C GLU A 225 6.44 -9.35 -8.48
N ALA A 226 5.28 -8.86 -8.90
CA ALA A 226 4.07 -9.68 -9.07
C ALA A 226 4.23 -10.82 -10.09
N LYS A 227 5.11 -10.67 -11.08
CA LYS A 227 5.42 -11.69 -12.09
C LYS A 227 6.24 -12.87 -11.53
N ASP A 228 7.00 -12.62 -10.47
CA ASP A 228 7.92 -13.59 -9.86
C ASP A 228 7.27 -14.26 -8.63
N ALA A 229 6.08 -13.80 -8.22
CA ALA A 229 5.34 -14.34 -7.09
C ALA A 229 4.75 -15.73 -7.41
N PRO A 230 5.03 -16.77 -6.59
CA PRO A 230 4.39 -18.06 -6.77
C PRO A 230 2.89 -17.96 -6.48
N ARG A 231 2.09 -18.72 -7.24
CA ARG A 231 0.61 -18.72 -7.13
C ARG A 231 0.10 -20.00 -6.49
N ASN A 232 0.68 -20.33 -5.34
CA ASN A 232 0.44 -21.62 -4.67
C ASN A 232 -0.31 -21.48 -3.34
N GLY A 233 -0.60 -20.25 -2.88
CA GLY A 233 -1.30 -19.99 -1.64
C GLY A 233 -0.54 -20.46 -0.38
N ARG A 234 0.76 -20.76 -0.50
CA ARG A 234 1.54 -21.30 0.61
C ARG A 234 1.92 -20.22 1.61
N LEU A 235 2.12 -20.66 2.84
CA LEU A 235 2.67 -19.84 3.92
C LEU A 235 4.19 -19.74 3.86
N TYR A 236 4.67 -18.54 4.13
CA TYR A 236 6.07 -18.19 4.29
C TYR A 236 6.23 -17.47 5.63
N TRP A 237 7.23 -17.86 6.39
CA TRP A 237 7.42 -17.44 7.78
C TRP A 237 8.71 -16.65 7.95
N TYR A 238 8.65 -15.64 8.80
CA TYR A 238 9.80 -14.85 9.21
C TYR A 238 9.74 -14.64 10.72
N SER A 239 10.86 -14.82 11.42
CA SER A 239 10.94 -14.48 12.84
C SER A 239 11.94 -13.37 13.06
N THR A 240 11.56 -12.44 13.93
CA THR A 240 12.40 -11.34 14.39
C THR A 240 12.14 -11.12 15.87
N LYS A 241 13.21 -10.83 16.61
CA LYS A 241 13.14 -10.38 18.01
C LYS A 241 13.25 -8.86 18.14
N ARG A 242 13.33 -8.14 17.02
CA ARG A 242 13.51 -6.70 16.99
C ARG A 242 12.18 -6.01 17.33
N ASP A 243 12.25 -5.15 18.32
CA ASP A 243 11.16 -4.35 18.88
C ASP A 243 11.21 -2.86 18.44
N VAL A 244 12.21 -2.50 17.63
CA VAL A 244 12.40 -1.15 17.09
C VAL A 244 12.56 -1.19 15.57
N TYR A 245 11.94 -0.21 14.88
CA TYR A 245 12.09 -0.01 13.44
C TYR A 245 13.59 -0.06 13.03
N PRO A 246 13.97 -0.79 11.98
CA PRO A 246 13.14 -1.33 10.89
C PRO A 246 12.52 -2.72 11.13
N PHE A 247 12.55 -3.24 12.36
CA PHE A 247 11.99 -4.55 12.77
C PHE A 247 12.56 -5.79 12.06
N CYS A 248 13.28 -5.66 10.94
CA CYS A 248 14.05 -6.75 10.36
C CYS A 248 15.31 -7.06 11.17
N ASN A 249 15.73 -8.32 11.15
CA ASN A 249 16.95 -8.80 11.79
C ASN A 249 18.18 -8.07 11.24
N ARG A 250 19.24 -7.97 12.05
CA ARG A 250 20.48 -7.28 11.64
C ARG A 250 21.07 -7.83 10.34
N ALA A 251 20.99 -9.14 10.12
CA ALA A 251 21.45 -9.78 8.89
C ALA A 251 20.67 -9.33 7.63
N ASP A 252 19.43 -8.87 7.80
CA ASP A 252 18.56 -8.44 6.70
C ASP A 252 18.63 -6.93 6.45
N GLN A 253 19.40 -6.17 7.23
CA GLN A 253 19.51 -4.70 7.14
C GLN A 253 20.41 -4.26 5.98
N ILE A 254 19.98 -4.63 4.78
CA ILE A 254 20.65 -4.36 3.52
C ILE A 254 19.68 -3.55 2.66
N ALA A 255 20.11 -2.36 2.24
CA ALA A 255 19.29 -1.49 1.42
C ALA A 255 18.98 -2.17 0.06
N PRO A 256 17.69 -2.36 -0.28
CA PRO A 256 17.31 -3.00 -1.53
C PRO A 256 17.50 -2.04 -2.72
N LYS A 257 17.80 -2.63 -3.89
CA LYS A 257 17.80 -1.89 -5.17
C LYS A 257 16.40 -1.90 -5.75
N ILE A 258 15.67 -0.79 -5.62
CA ILE A 258 14.29 -0.69 -6.12
C ILE A 258 14.25 0.15 -7.40
N PRO A 259 13.88 -0.45 -8.54
CA PRO A 259 13.62 0.30 -9.76
C PRO A 259 12.32 1.10 -9.58
N SER A 260 12.44 2.43 -9.59
CA SER A 260 11.30 3.34 -9.43
C SER A 260 10.73 3.87 -10.75
N ARG A 261 11.49 3.79 -11.85
CA ARG A 261 11.03 4.13 -13.19
C ARG A 261 10.63 2.87 -13.96
N ILE A 262 9.47 2.95 -14.60
CA ILE A 262 8.93 1.89 -15.46
C ILE A 262 9.23 2.18 -16.94
N CYS A 263 9.32 3.46 -17.29
CA CYS A 263 9.56 3.91 -18.67
C CYS A 263 10.89 4.67 -18.79
N ARG A 264 11.48 4.67 -19.99
CA ARG A 264 12.57 5.59 -20.35
C ARG A 264 11.93 6.92 -20.77
N ARG A 265 12.34 8.04 -20.15
CA ARG A 265 11.97 9.38 -20.63
C ARG A 265 12.48 9.53 -22.07
N SER A 266 11.63 9.97 -23.00
CA SER A 266 12.13 10.43 -24.30
C SER A 266 13.10 11.59 -24.04
N LYS A 267 14.19 11.69 -24.81
CA LYS A 267 15.20 12.74 -24.66
C LYS A 267 14.73 14.13 -25.13
N ASN A 268 13.44 14.34 -25.41
CA ASN A 268 12.97 15.51 -26.16
C ASN A 268 12.25 16.60 -25.32
N GLU A 269 12.41 16.62 -24.00
CA GLU A 269 11.84 17.69 -23.14
C GLU A 269 12.91 18.54 -22.43
N THR A 270 14.08 18.70 -23.05
CA THR A 270 15.07 19.72 -22.67
C THR A 270 15.19 20.74 -23.80
N ALA A 271 14.15 21.56 -23.98
CA ALA A 271 14.18 22.73 -24.85
C ALA A 271 13.05 23.70 -24.47
N PHE A 272 12.99 24.10 -23.20
CA PHE A 272 12.19 25.27 -22.78
C PHE A 272 12.73 25.93 -21.50
N ASP A 273 14.03 25.77 -21.23
CA ASP A 273 14.77 26.54 -20.22
C ASP A 273 16.05 27.07 -20.88
N SER A 274 15.87 28.05 -21.76
CA SER A 274 16.96 28.94 -22.19
C SER A 274 16.35 30.20 -22.80
N GLU A 275 16.01 31.16 -21.96
CA GLU A 275 16.19 32.57 -22.30
C GLU A 275 16.69 33.27 -21.03
N GLU A 276 18.01 33.26 -20.90
CA GLU A 276 18.75 34.28 -20.17
C GLU A 276 18.37 35.64 -20.77
N THR A 277 17.90 36.56 -19.93
CA THR A 277 17.94 37.99 -20.23
C THR A 277 19.33 38.53 -19.89
N PRO A 278 20.11 39.05 -20.84
CA PRO A 278 21.20 39.95 -20.52
C PRO A 278 20.70 41.40 -20.57
N ASN A 279 20.98 42.12 -19.47
CA ASN A 279 21.08 43.58 -19.26
C ASN A 279 20.50 44.53 -20.32
#